data_AF-A0AAE0ARQ0-F1
#
_entry.id   AF-A0AAE0ARQ0-F1
#
_cell.length_a   1.000
_cell.length_b   1.000
_cell.length_c   1.000
_cell.angle_alpha   90.00
_cell.angle_beta   90.00
_cell.angle_gamma   90.00
#
_symmetry.space_group_name_H-M   'P 1'
#
loop_
_entity.id
_entity.type
_entity.pdbx_description
1 polymer ?
#
loop_
_entity_poly.entity_id
_entity_poly.type
_entity_poly.pdbx_seq_one_letter_code
_entity_poly.pdbx_strand_id
1 'polypeptide(L)'
;MKWRPMAAILHKTELNLLSPSKLNHHLQLCSNSKCLNQGKIVHQQIIVYGYNYNPFMITKLVQMYTDCDDLVSASNLFDRMPQPNVFAWTSFFKFYARHGMHNQSVTTYNEMKRTGVLPDNYVFPKVLKACAQLLNFKAGILVHKDVIVCGYECNLQVCNSLVDMYAKCMDVKSARRVFDEMVERDLWTWNSMISGYVSNGLLDFAVEMLNSMRLDGFEPDVVTWNTVMDAYCRMGLCDEAWKIFEHIKAPSIISWTILISGYSRIGKHEVSLRIFRDMMNCGASADSDSLSSVLVCCRHLGALKCGKEIHSYGVKTETGIGFYSSAGPALLTIYAKHGRIQDARNVFELMDKSDVVSWNAMFVGLIDLRLRHLALEYFRNMQRMGIKVDQTTLSAVLPACDLKSGKEIHSFVTKSREPDKHIWGALLTASLAHQNVDLGQLASEQLITLEPENAGHYVTLSNIYAGAGRWDDAVNVRKQMESKGLVKPSGQSWIENGN
;
A
#
# COMPACT_ATOMS: atom_id res chain seq x y z
N MET A 1 -29.89 64.21 -19.42
CA MET A 1 -30.63 64.93 -18.37
C MET A 1 -29.96 64.68 -17.03
N LYS A 2 -29.92 65.71 -16.19
CA LYS A 2 -28.99 65.93 -15.07
C LYS A 2 -29.06 64.89 -13.94
N TRP A 3 -27.89 64.63 -13.35
CA TRP A 3 -27.71 64.20 -11.95
C TRP A 3 -28.32 65.21 -10.97
N ARG A 4 -29.02 64.76 -9.91
CA ARG A 4 -28.70 65.00 -8.48
C ARG A 4 -29.81 64.50 -7.49
N PRO A 5 -29.49 64.34 -6.19
CA PRO A 5 -29.79 63.15 -5.36
C PRO A 5 -30.66 63.41 -4.12
N MET A 6 -31.17 62.37 -3.46
CA MET A 6 -31.70 62.40 -2.08
C MET A 6 -31.56 60.99 -1.45
N ALA A 7 -30.61 60.67 -0.57
CA ALA A 7 -30.36 61.23 0.76
C ALA A 7 -31.53 61.10 1.78
N ALA A 8 -32.56 60.28 1.54
CA ALA A 8 -33.75 60.25 2.41
C ALA A 8 -34.29 58.85 2.78
N ILE A 9 -33.41 57.85 2.96
CA ILE A 9 -33.73 56.67 3.81
C ILE A 9 -32.51 56.35 4.69
N LEU A 10 -32.07 57.35 5.45
CA LEU A 10 -31.00 57.25 6.46
C LEU A 10 -31.54 57.32 7.89
N HIS A 11 -32.85 57.26 8.10
CA HIS A 11 -33.43 57.29 9.45
C HIS A 11 -34.59 56.31 9.58
N LYS A 12 -34.25 55.03 9.81
CA LYS A 12 -34.90 54.16 10.81
C LYS A 12 -34.19 52.80 10.84
N THR A 13 -33.72 52.46 12.03
CA THR A 13 -32.91 51.29 12.45
C THR A 13 -31.41 51.37 12.16
N GLU A 14 -30.68 51.96 13.11
CA GLU A 14 -29.35 51.49 13.50
C GLU A 14 -29.47 50.00 13.91
N LEU A 15 -29.58 49.12 12.91
CA LEU A 15 -29.19 47.72 13.06
C LEU A 15 -27.73 47.75 13.50
N ASN A 16 -27.42 47.13 14.64
CA ASN A 16 -26.05 46.85 15.06
C ASN A 16 -25.27 46.22 13.90
N LEU A 17 -24.61 47.04 13.08
CA LEU A 17 -23.77 46.60 11.98
C LEU A 17 -22.62 45.82 12.62
N LEU A 18 -22.66 44.50 12.47
CA LEU A 18 -21.57 43.64 12.92
C LEU A 18 -20.33 44.02 12.13
N SER A 19 -19.30 44.49 12.83
CA SER A 19 -18.04 44.87 12.19
C SER A 19 -17.43 43.66 11.44
N PRO A 20 -16.67 43.89 10.35
CA PRO A 20 -15.95 42.82 9.64
C PRO A 20 -15.09 41.96 10.56
N SER A 21 -14.53 42.55 11.63
CA SER A 21 -13.77 41.82 12.66
C SER A 21 -14.63 40.83 13.45
N LYS A 22 -15.85 41.20 13.84
CA LYS A 22 -16.79 40.30 14.55
C LYS A 22 -17.26 39.18 13.62
N LEU A 23 -17.60 39.50 12.37
CA LEU A 23 -17.98 38.49 11.37
C LEU A 23 -16.83 37.53 11.10
N ASN A 24 -15.60 38.02 10.96
CA ASN A 24 -14.41 37.18 10.84
C ASN A 24 -14.20 36.27 12.06
N HIS A 25 -14.42 36.77 13.28
CA HIS A 25 -14.36 35.95 14.49
C HIS A 25 -15.40 34.81 14.45
N HIS A 26 -16.65 35.10 14.04
CA HIS A 26 -17.68 34.07 13.87
C HIS A 26 -17.31 33.05 12.78
N LEU A 27 -16.75 33.49 11.64
CA LEU A 27 -16.26 32.58 10.60
C LEU A 27 -15.13 31.68 11.12
N GLN A 28 -14.20 32.22 11.90
CA GLN A 28 -13.10 31.44 12.48
C GLN A 28 -13.62 30.39 13.48
N LEU A 29 -14.62 30.74 14.29
CA LEU A 29 -15.30 29.77 15.16
C LEU A 29 -15.94 28.65 14.34
N CYS A 30 -16.65 28.98 13.27
CA CYS A 30 -17.27 27.98 12.39
C CYS A 30 -16.25 27.07 11.70
N SER A 31 -15.11 27.62 11.27
CA SER A 31 -13.98 26.86 10.71
C SER A 31 -13.41 25.87 11.74
N ASN A 32 -13.11 26.35 12.95
CA ASN A 32 -12.55 25.53 14.02
C ASN A 32 -13.51 24.41 14.48
N SER A 33 -14.81 24.68 14.50
CA SER A 33 -15.84 23.71 14.91
C SER A 33 -16.42 22.90 13.75
N LYS A 34 -15.98 23.14 12.51
CA LYS A 34 -16.53 22.55 11.27
C LYS A 34 -18.05 22.68 11.13
N CYS A 35 -18.62 23.81 11.59
CA CYS A 35 -20.07 24.03 11.57
C CYS A 35 -20.54 24.73 10.29
N LEU A 36 -20.71 23.97 9.20
CA LEU A 36 -21.09 24.49 7.88
C LEU A 36 -22.40 25.32 7.90
N ASN A 37 -23.43 24.86 8.61
CA ASN A 37 -24.72 25.55 8.66
C ASN A 37 -24.61 26.93 9.32
N GLN A 38 -23.87 27.04 10.42
CA GLN A 38 -23.62 28.31 11.07
C GLN A 38 -22.76 29.22 10.18
N GLY A 39 -21.77 28.66 9.50
CA GLY A 39 -20.97 29.38 8.50
C GLY A 39 -21.80 29.97 7.37
N LYS A 40 -22.81 29.24 6.87
CA LYS A 40 -23.76 29.72 5.85
C LYS A 40 -24.62 30.89 6.36
N ILE A 41 -25.04 30.87 7.62
CA ILE A 41 -25.76 31.99 8.24
C ILE A 41 -24.87 33.23 8.30
N VAL A 42 -23.62 33.08 8.73
CA VAL A 42 -22.66 34.20 8.77
C VAL A 42 -22.36 34.73 7.36
N HIS A 43 -22.25 33.86 6.35
CA HIS A 43 -22.11 34.27 4.96
C HIS A 43 -23.32 35.08 4.49
N GLN A 44 -24.55 34.68 4.81
CA GLN A 44 -25.74 35.46 4.47
C GLN A 44 -25.72 36.84 5.13
N GLN A 45 -25.28 36.95 6.40
CA GLN A 45 -25.09 38.23 7.08
C GLN A 45 -24.07 39.13 6.37
N ILE A 46 -22.95 38.55 5.89
CA ILE A 46 -21.93 39.26 5.12
C ILE A 46 -22.52 39.86 3.83
N ILE A 47 -23.42 39.12 3.15
CA ILE A 47 -24.12 39.61 1.96
C ILE A 47 -25.08 40.75 2.33
N VAL A 48 -25.90 40.57 3.37
CA VAL A 48 -26.89 41.57 3.81
C VAL A 48 -26.23 42.88 4.25
N TYR A 49 -25.08 42.81 4.91
CA TYR A 49 -24.33 43.99 5.33
C TYR A 49 -23.43 44.60 4.23
N GLY A 50 -23.46 44.06 3.01
CA GLY A 50 -22.74 44.62 1.85
C GLY A 50 -21.23 44.35 1.87
N TYR A 51 -20.76 43.39 2.66
CA TYR A 51 -19.34 43.03 2.74
C TYR A 51 -18.93 41.93 1.74
N ASN A 52 -19.85 41.47 0.88
CA ASN A 52 -19.62 40.41 -0.11
C ASN A 52 -18.65 40.78 -1.25
N TYR A 53 -18.26 42.06 -1.37
CA TYR A 53 -17.23 42.52 -2.31
C TYR A 53 -15.89 42.83 -1.62
N ASN A 54 -15.82 42.72 -0.29
CA ASN A 54 -14.59 42.97 0.45
C ASN A 54 -13.62 41.78 0.27
N PRO A 55 -12.44 41.94 -0.35
CA PRO A 55 -11.53 40.83 -0.61
C PRO A 55 -11.12 40.06 0.64
N PHE A 56 -10.95 40.76 1.78
CA PHE A 56 -10.65 40.12 3.06
C PHE A 56 -11.78 39.18 3.50
N MET A 57 -13.04 39.63 3.42
CA MET A 57 -14.19 38.81 3.82
C MET A 57 -14.40 37.63 2.89
N ILE A 58 -14.20 37.81 1.57
CA ILE A 58 -14.27 36.71 0.61
C ILE A 58 -13.19 35.66 0.90
N THR A 59 -11.93 36.06 1.16
CA THR A 59 -10.86 35.13 1.56
C THR A 59 -11.24 34.35 2.82
N LYS A 60 -11.85 35.00 3.82
CA LYS A 60 -12.30 34.35 5.06
C LYS A 60 -13.46 33.38 4.85
N LEU A 61 -14.37 33.69 3.93
CA LEU A 61 -15.41 32.77 3.53
C LEU A 61 -14.85 31.54 2.79
N VAL A 62 -13.92 31.74 1.85
CA VAL A 62 -13.22 30.64 1.17
C VAL A 62 -12.55 29.73 2.20
N GLN A 63 -11.81 30.29 3.16
CA GLN A 63 -11.21 29.53 4.27
C GLN A 63 -12.26 28.70 5.02
N MET A 64 -13.33 29.33 5.50
CA MET A 64 -14.39 28.67 6.25
C MET A 64 -15.04 27.52 5.47
N TYR A 65 -15.38 27.72 4.20
CA TYR A 65 -15.97 26.67 3.36
C TYR A 65 -15.00 25.52 3.10
N THR A 66 -13.72 25.81 2.82
CA THR A 66 -12.71 24.74 2.67
C THR A 66 -12.50 23.96 3.97
N ASP A 67 -12.54 24.60 5.13
CA ASP A 67 -12.40 23.95 6.43
C ASP A 67 -13.61 23.09 6.82
N CYS A 68 -14.79 23.44 6.30
CA CYS A 68 -16.03 22.66 6.41
C CYS A 68 -16.26 21.65 5.28
N ASP A 69 -15.24 21.41 4.45
CA ASP A 69 -15.23 20.45 3.34
C ASP A 69 -16.30 20.70 2.24
N ASP A 70 -16.78 21.94 2.10
CA ASP A 70 -17.68 22.40 1.03
C ASP A 70 -16.86 23.11 -0.07
N LEU A 71 -16.16 22.31 -0.88
CA LEU A 71 -15.29 22.81 -1.94
C LEU A 71 -16.06 23.59 -3.02
N VAL A 72 -17.32 23.22 -3.30
CA VAL A 72 -18.14 23.86 -4.34
C VAL A 72 -18.41 25.33 -3.99
N SER A 73 -18.85 25.58 -2.75
CA SER A 73 -19.07 26.95 -2.28
C SER A 73 -17.76 27.75 -2.22
N ALA A 74 -16.66 27.11 -1.83
CA ALA A 74 -15.34 27.74 -1.81
C ALA A 74 -14.87 28.16 -3.21
N SER A 75 -14.95 27.26 -4.20
CA SER A 75 -14.60 27.53 -5.61
C SER A 75 -15.45 28.67 -6.20
N ASN A 76 -16.76 28.64 -5.97
CA ASN A 76 -17.66 29.70 -6.46
C ASN A 76 -17.31 31.10 -5.92
N LEU A 77 -16.81 31.19 -4.69
CA LEU A 77 -16.35 32.45 -4.10
C LEU A 77 -14.97 32.85 -4.59
N PHE A 78 -14.09 31.87 -4.79
CA PHE A 78 -12.75 32.06 -5.29
C PHE A 78 -12.75 32.61 -6.72
N ASP A 79 -13.59 32.06 -7.61
CA ASP A 79 -13.74 32.50 -9.01
C ASP A 79 -14.25 33.94 -9.13
N ARG A 80 -14.90 34.46 -8.08
CA ARG A 80 -15.37 35.86 -8.01
C ARG A 80 -14.28 36.83 -7.57
N MET A 81 -13.12 36.36 -7.13
CA MET A 81 -12.01 37.21 -6.71
C MET A 81 -11.21 37.67 -7.95
N PRO A 82 -11.13 38.98 -8.25
CA PRO A 82 -10.36 39.45 -9.40
C PRO A 82 -8.86 39.16 -9.28
N GLN A 83 -8.35 39.18 -8.04
CA GLN A 83 -6.97 38.84 -7.70
C GLN A 83 -6.97 38.05 -6.38
N PRO A 84 -7.01 36.70 -6.43
CA PRO A 84 -6.92 35.89 -5.23
C PRO A 84 -5.54 36.04 -4.58
N ASN A 85 -5.50 36.40 -3.30
CA ASN A 85 -4.25 36.48 -2.53
C ASN A 85 -3.73 35.08 -2.13
N VAL A 86 -2.48 35.01 -1.65
CA VAL A 86 -1.85 33.75 -1.21
C VAL A 86 -2.66 32.99 -0.15
N PHE A 87 -3.40 33.70 0.71
CA PHE A 87 -4.23 33.08 1.74
C PHE A 87 -5.45 32.34 1.17
N ALA A 88 -6.06 32.86 0.09
CA ALA A 88 -7.15 32.18 -0.60
C ALA A 88 -6.64 30.86 -1.23
N TRP A 89 -5.52 30.90 -1.96
CA TRP A 89 -4.87 29.72 -2.52
C TRP A 89 -4.46 28.70 -1.44
N THR A 90 -3.86 29.16 -0.34
CA THR A 90 -3.44 28.31 0.79
C THR A 90 -4.58 27.48 1.36
N SER A 91 -5.81 28.00 1.29
CA SER A 91 -7.02 27.30 1.77
C SER A 91 -7.32 26.05 0.94
N PHE A 92 -7.20 26.15 -0.39
CA PHE A 92 -7.33 25.01 -1.30
C PHE A 92 -6.21 23.99 -1.06
N PHE A 93 -4.96 24.42 -0.93
CA PHE A 93 -3.86 23.50 -0.62
C PHE A 93 -4.05 22.76 0.71
N LYS A 94 -4.58 23.44 1.75
CA LYS A 94 -4.94 22.79 3.02
C LYS A 94 -6.03 21.75 2.82
N PHE A 95 -7.07 22.06 2.05
CA PHE A 95 -8.14 21.12 1.72
C PHE A 95 -7.61 19.90 0.95
N TYR A 96 -6.82 20.12 -0.09
CA TYR A 96 -6.26 19.03 -0.90
C TYR A 96 -5.31 18.14 -0.11
N ALA A 97 -4.49 18.72 0.77
CA ALA A 97 -3.58 17.96 1.62
C ALA A 97 -4.33 17.04 2.59
N ARG A 98 -5.49 17.47 3.12
CA ARG A 98 -6.34 16.65 4.02
C ARG A 98 -7.04 15.50 3.30
N HIS A 99 -7.36 15.66 2.02
CA HIS A 99 -8.11 14.67 1.23
C HIS A 99 -7.24 13.83 0.28
N GLY A 100 -5.90 13.98 0.33
CA GLY A 100 -5.00 13.25 -0.58
C GLY A 100 -5.14 13.64 -2.06
N MET A 101 -5.67 14.83 -2.35
CA MET A 101 -5.94 15.31 -3.72
C MET A 101 -4.67 15.91 -4.35
N HIS A 102 -3.65 15.07 -4.54
CA HIS A 102 -2.31 15.52 -4.95
C HIS A 102 -2.27 16.11 -6.36
N ASN A 103 -3.00 15.55 -7.32
CA ASN A 103 -3.06 16.07 -8.70
C ASN A 103 -3.68 17.47 -8.76
N GLN A 104 -4.75 17.70 -7.99
CA GLN A 104 -5.39 19.01 -7.88
C GLN A 104 -4.42 20.02 -7.25
N SER A 105 -3.70 19.64 -6.19
CA SER A 105 -2.66 20.48 -5.59
C SER A 105 -1.64 20.99 -6.62
N VAL A 106 -1.05 20.09 -7.42
CA VAL A 106 -0.06 20.50 -8.44
C VAL A 106 -0.69 21.37 -9.54
N THR A 107 -1.93 21.09 -9.94
CA THR A 107 -2.64 21.86 -10.97
C THR A 107 -2.94 23.28 -10.50
N THR A 108 -3.49 23.42 -9.29
CA THR A 108 -3.80 24.70 -8.63
C THR A 108 -2.52 25.53 -8.39
N TYR A 109 -1.39 24.88 -8.09
CA TYR A 109 -0.10 25.59 -7.98
C TYR A 109 0.34 26.25 -9.29
N ASN A 110 0.20 25.53 -10.41
CA ASN A 110 0.53 26.10 -11.71
C ASN A 110 -0.40 27.27 -12.08
N GLU A 111 -1.66 27.22 -11.67
CA GLU A 111 -2.62 28.31 -11.85
C GLU A 111 -2.27 29.54 -10.99
N MET A 112 -1.95 29.34 -9.71
CA MET A 112 -1.45 30.38 -8.82
C MET A 112 -0.23 31.10 -9.42
N LYS A 113 0.71 30.35 -10.01
CA LYS A 113 1.86 30.94 -10.71
C LYS A 113 1.47 31.73 -11.95
N ARG A 114 0.55 31.21 -12.77
CA ARG A 114 0.08 31.90 -14.00
C ARG A 114 -0.63 33.22 -13.70
N THR A 115 -1.28 33.32 -12.53
CA THR A 115 -1.91 34.57 -12.07
C THR A 115 -0.93 35.56 -11.43
N GLY A 116 0.37 35.21 -11.37
CA GLY A 116 1.42 36.10 -10.87
C GLY A 116 1.53 36.16 -9.35
N VAL A 117 0.83 35.30 -8.61
CA VAL A 117 0.88 35.27 -7.14
C VAL A 117 2.08 34.44 -6.70
N LEU A 118 2.98 35.05 -5.92
CA LEU A 118 4.16 34.37 -5.39
C LEU A 118 3.77 33.38 -4.28
N PRO A 119 4.23 32.11 -4.34
CA PRO A 119 4.06 31.16 -3.24
C PRO A 119 4.87 31.54 -2.01
N ASP A 120 4.37 31.16 -0.83
CA ASP A 120 5.04 31.35 0.45
C ASP A 120 5.48 30.01 1.07
N ASN A 121 6.12 30.08 2.24
CA ASN A 121 6.55 28.93 3.03
C ASN A 121 5.41 28.02 3.52
N TYR A 122 4.14 28.42 3.38
CA TYR A 122 2.98 27.57 3.68
C TYR A 122 2.49 26.81 2.46
N VAL A 123 2.68 27.34 1.25
CA VAL A 123 2.31 26.67 -0.01
C VAL A 123 3.34 25.61 -0.39
N PHE A 124 4.63 25.94 -0.38
CA PHE A 124 5.70 25.03 -0.86
C PHE A 124 5.64 23.63 -0.25
N PRO A 125 5.56 23.44 1.09
CA PRO A 125 5.51 22.11 1.68
C PRO A 125 4.34 21.24 1.17
N LYS A 126 3.18 21.87 0.92
CA LYS A 126 1.96 21.15 0.49
C LYS A 126 2.07 20.68 -0.96
N VAL A 127 2.67 21.51 -1.81
CA VAL A 127 2.88 21.18 -3.22
C VAL A 127 4.01 20.17 -3.38
N LEU A 128 5.12 20.34 -2.66
CA LEU A 128 6.22 19.37 -2.63
C LEU A 128 5.75 18.01 -2.13
N LYS A 129 4.95 17.96 -1.07
CA LYS A 129 4.31 16.71 -0.60
C LYS A 129 3.43 16.09 -1.69
N ALA A 130 2.66 16.89 -2.43
CA ALA A 130 1.87 16.37 -3.54
C ALA A 130 2.75 15.81 -4.67
N CYS A 131 3.84 16.47 -5.02
CA CYS A 131 4.83 15.95 -5.98
C CYS A 131 5.43 14.63 -5.51
N ALA A 132 5.78 14.52 -4.22
CA ALA A 132 6.34 13.33 -3.61
C ALA A 132 5.37 12.13 -3.68
N GLN A 133 4.09 12.35 -3.36
CA GLN A 133 3.06 11.30 -3.41
C GLN A 133 2.70 10.87 -4.83
N LEU A 134 2.85 11.77 -5.81
CA LEU A 134 2.66 11.47 -7.22
C LEU A 134 3.92 10.91 -7.91
N LEU A 135 5.05 10.84 -7.19
CA LEU A 135 6.37 10.53 -7.75
C LEU A 135 6.72 11.43 -8.96
N ASN A 136 6.23 12.68 -8.95
CA ASN A 136 6.37 13.61 -10.06
C ASN A 136 7.64 14.47 -9.90
N PHE A 137 8.77 13.86 -10.23
CA PHE A 137 10.10 14.47 -10.13
C PHE A 137 10.23 15.80 -10.88
N LYS A 138 9.67 15.87 -12.10
CA LYS A 138 9.74 17.08 -12.95
C LYS A 138 9.02 18.27 -12.29
N ALA A 139 7.81 18.06 -11.78
CA ALA A 139 7.10 19.10 -11.05
C ALA A 139 7.85 19.51 -9.78
N GLY A 140 8.40 18.55 -9.04
CA GLY A 140 9.19 18.80 -7.83
C GLY A 140 10.40 19.69 -8.07
N ILE A 141 11.17 19.47 -9.14
CA ILE A 141 12.31 20.33 -9.50
C ILE A 141 11.87 21.76 -9.82
N LEU A 142 10.76 21.93 -10.54
CA LEU A 142 10.24 23.26 -10.86
C LEU A 142 9.85 24.01 -9.58
N VAL A 143 9.17 23.33 -8.65
CA VAL A 143 8.82 23.89 -7.35
C VAL A 143 10.07 24.22 -6.54
N HIS A 144 11.10 23.38 -6.55
CA HIS A 144 12.37 23.67 -5.87
C HIS A 144 13.08 24.90 -6.46
N LYS A 145 13.07 25.06 -7.79
CA LYS A 145 13.56 26.29 -8.42
C LYS A 145 12.80 27.52 -7.91
N ASP A 146 11.48 27.42 -7.78
CA ASP A 146 10.67 28.51 -7.25
C ASP A 146 10.95 28.79 -5.76
N VAL A 147 11.25 27.77 -4.95
CA VAL A 147 11.68 27.92 -3.55
C VAL A 147 12.90 28.83 -3.45
N ILE A 148 13.93 28.57 -4.27
CA ILE A 148 15.17 29.36 -4.30
C ILE A 148 14.87 30.79 -4.77
N VAL A 149 14.08 30.94 -5.84
CA VAL A 149 13.72 32.27 -6.38
C VAL A 149 12.93 33.11 -5.35
N CYS A 150 12.13 32.46 -4.51
CA CYS A 150 11.33 33.13 -3.48
C CYS A 150 12.07 33.30 -2.14
N GLY A 151 13.31 32.84 -2.00
CA GLY A 151 14.12 33.00 -0.78
C GLY A 151 13.73 32.10 0.39
N TYR A 152 13.20 30.91 0.12
CA TYR A 152 12.76 29.94 1.15
C TYR A 152 13.67 28.70 1.27
N GLU A 153 14.84 28.72 0.63
CA GLU A 153 15.83 27.63 0.65
C GLU A 153 16.44 27.34 2.02
N CYS A 154 16.35 28.28 2.97
CA CYS A 154 16.77 28.08 4.36
C CYS A 154 15.59 27.76 5.30
N ASN A 155 14.36 27.69 4.81
CA ASN A 155 13.20 27.42 5.66
C ASN A 155 13.13 25.92 6.01
N LEU A 156 13.23 25.58 7.30
CA LEU A 156 13.24 24.20 7.82
C LEU A 156 12.08 23.35 7.26
N GLN A 157 10.84 23.86 7.28
CA GLN A 157 9.67 23.11 6.82
C GLN A 157 9.69 22.86 5.30
N VAL A 158 10.18 23.82 4.53
CA VAL A 158 10.34 23.70 3.07
C VAL A 158 11.43 22.69 2.76
N CYS A 159 12.59 22.78 3.43
CA CYS A 159 13.72 21.85 3.26
C CYS A 159 13.33 20.42 3.62
N ASN A 160 12.63 20.20 4.74
CA ASN A 160 12.09 18.89 5.12
C ASN A 160 11.19 18.31 4.02
N SER A 161 10.37 19.15 3.37
CA SER A 161 9.51 18.72 2.27
C SER A 161 10.28 18.46 0.97
N LEU A 162 11.38 19.18 0.73
CA LEU A 162 12.29 18.94 -0.39
C LEU A 162 13.02 17.60 -0.23
N VAL A 163 13.53 17.31 0.96
CA VAL A 163 14.18 16.02 1.28
C VAL A 163 13.20 14.86 1.02
N ASP A 164 11.97 14.91 1.56
CA ASP A 164 10.93 13.88 1.31
C ASP A 164 10.60 13.75 -0.18
N MET A 165 10.46 14.87 -0.90
CA MET A 165 10.14 14.87 -2.33
C MET A 165 11.23 14.21 -3.16
N TYR A 166 12.48 14.60 -2.97
CA TYR A 166 13.61 14.01 -3.70
C TYR A 166 13.81 12.54 -3.35
N ALA A 167 13.73 12.18 -2.08
CA ALA A 167 13.89 10.80 -1.62
C ALA A 167 12.83 9.88 -2.23
N LYS A 168 11.55 10.28 -2.23
CA LYS A 168 10.47 9.49 -2.85
C LYS A 168 10.56 9.44 -4.37
N CYS A 169 11.06 10.49 -5.01
CA CYS A 169 11.30 10.50 -6.45
C CYS A 169 12.58 9.77 -6.89
N MET A 170 13.13 8.91 -6.03
CA MET A 170 14.32 8.10 -6.28
C MET A 170 15.62 8.88 -6.54
N ASP A 171 15.68 10.16 -6.09
CA ASP A 171 16.87 11.00 -6.18
C ASP A 171 17.40 11.37 -4.79
N VAL A 172 17.78 10.34 -4.04
CA VAL A 172 18.32 10.47 -2.68
C VAL A 172 19.63 11.27 -2.64
N LYS A 173 20.35 11.41 -3.76
CA LYS A 173 21.55 12.25 -3.85
C LYS A 173 21.19 13.73 -3.72
N SER A 174 20.16 14.18 -4.44
CA SER A 174 19.66 15.56 -4.27
C SER A 174 19.01 15.77 -2.90
N ALA A 175 18.32 14.76 -2.37
CA ALA A 175 17.81 14.80 -0.99
C ALA A 175 18.95 15.02 0.02
N ARG A 176 20.06 14.29 -0.13
CA ARG A 176 21.25 14.43 0.72
C ARG A 176 21.89 15.81 0.61
N ARG A 177 21.97 16.38 -0.60
CA ARG A 177 22.50 17.73 -0.81
C ARG A 177 21.67 18.79 -0.08
N VAL A 178 20.34 18.72 -0.21
CA VAL A 178 19.45 19.62 0.54
C VAL A 178 19.68 19.44 2.04
N PHE A 179 19.77 18.21 2.53
CA PHE A 179 20.05 17.91 3.94
C PHE A 179 21.37 18.53 4.44
N ASP A 180 22.44 18.43 3.64
CA ASP A 180 23.77 18.96 3.99
C ASP A 180 23.80 20.49 4.01
N GLU A 181 23.04 21.14 3.13
CA GLU A 181 22.93 22.60 3.03
C GLU A 181 22.05 23.22 4.15
N MET A 182 21.26 22.42 4.87
CA MET A 182 20.42 22.90 5.98
C MET A 182 21.25 23.38 7.18
N VAL A 183 20.97 24.60 7.64
CA VAL A 183 21.59 25.20 8.84
C VAL A 183 21.03 24.61 10.13
N GLU A 184 19.70 24.48 10.20
CA GLU A 184 18.98 23.85 11.31
C GLU A 184 18.38 22.52 10.84
N ARG A 185 18.45 21.52 11.71
CA ARG A 185 17.86 20.19 11.47
C ARG A 185 17.09 19.78 12.70
N ASP A 186 15.88 19.29 12.51
CA ASP A 186 15.08 18.70 13.58
C ASP A 186 15.05 17.18 13.45
N LEU A 187 14.43 16.52 14.43
CA LEU A 187 14.23 15.07 14.42
C LEU A 187 13.53 14.60 13.13
N TRP A 188 12.61 15.41 12.59
CA TRP A 188 11.91 15.11 11.35
C TRP A 188 12.85 15.14 10.14
N THR A 189 13.79 16.07 10.07
CA THR A 189 14.82 16.14 9.02
C THR A 189 15.63 14.85 8.97
N TRP A 190 16.14 14.38 10.12
CA TRP A 190 16.92 13.14 10.22
C TRP A 190 16.08 11.92 9.83
N ASN A 191 14.87 11.81 10.37
CA ASN A 191 13.95 10.70 10.06
C ASN A 191 13.61 10.66 8.56
N SER A 192 13.42 11.81 7.92
CA SER A 192 13.13 11.91 6.49
C SER A 192 14.31 11.40 5.66
N MET A 193 15.55 11.75 6.03
CA MET A 193 16.74 11.30 5.32
C MET A 193 17.00 9.80 5.50
N ILE A 194 16.88 9.28 6.73
CA ILE A 194 17.03 7.85 7.03
C ILE A 194 15.97 7.03 6.26
N SER A 195 14.71 7.47 6.32
CA SER A 195 13.62 6.83 5.56
C SER A 195 13.87 6.89 4.05
N GLY A 196 14.45 7.99 3.57
CA GLY A 196 14.80 8.17 2.16
C GLY A 196 15.87 7.20 1.69
N TYR A 197 16.93 6.97 2.47
CA TYR A 197 17.92 5.96 2.15
C TYR A 197 17.33 4.54 2.17
N VAL A 198 16.53 4.21 3.18
CA VAL A 198 15.85 2.90 3.28
C VAL A 198 14.93 2.64 2.09
N SER A 199 14.09 3.60 1.70
CA SER A 199 13.15 3.45 0.58
C SER A 199 13.86 3.29 -0.78
N ASN A 200 15.10 3.80 -0.88
CA ASN A 200 15.95 3.66 -2.06
C ASN A 200 16.87 2.42 -2.01
N GLY A 201 16.72 1.55 -1.01
CA GLY A 201 17.51 0.32 -0.88
C GLY A 201 18.97 0.53 -0.45
N LEU A 202 19.28 1.69 0.13
CA LEU A 202 20.62 2.11 0.54
C LEU A 202 20.79 2.02 2.06
N LEU A 203 20.68 0.81 2.61
CA LEU A 203 20.65 0.58 4.06
C LEU A 203 21.93 1.05 4.77
N ASP A 204 23.09 0.83 4.19
CA ASP A 204 24.37 1.21 4.80
C ASP A 204 24.42 2.71 5.10
N PHE A 205 24.01 3.54 4.13
CA PHE A 205 23.92 4.99 4.30
C PHE A 205 22.82 5.39 5.31
N ALA A 206 21.73 4.64 5.42
CA ALA A 206 20.71 4.89 6.45
C ALA A 206 21.27 4.65 7.86
N VAL A 207 22.09 3.62 8.04
CA VAL A 207 22.75 3.31 9.32
C VAL A 207 23.82 4.35 9.65
N GLU A 208 24.60 4.79 8.66
CA GLU A 208 25.53 5.92 8.82
C GLU A 208 24.80 7.20 9.26
N MET A 209 23.64 7.50 8.66
CA MET A 209 22.80 8.63 9.05
C MET A 209 22.28 8.50 10.48
N LEU A 210 21.83 7.31 10.89
CA LEU A 210 21.39 7.04 12.26
C LEU A 210 22.52 7.24 13.28
N ASN A 211 23.75 6.82 12.95
CA ASN A 211 24.90 7.05 13.82
C ASN A 211 25.27 8.54 13.88
N SER A 212 25.23 9.24 12.75
CA SER A 212 25.50 10.69 12.69
C SER A 212 24.49 11.48 13.52
N MET A 213 23.21 11.14 13.43
CA MET A 213 22.13 11.72 14.25
C MET A 213 22.45 11.65 15.75
N ARG A 214 22.92 10.48 16.21
CA ARG A 214 23.28 10.26 17.62
C ARG A 214 24.51 11.05 18.05
N LEU A 215 25.52 11.15 17.17
CA LEU A 215 26.73 11.94 17.43
C LEU A 215 26.42 13.44 17.55
N ASP A 216 25.45 13.93 16.79
CA ASP A 216 24.96 15.31 16.86
C ASP A 216 24.03 15.56 18.07
N GLY A 217 23.87 14.58 18.96
CA GLY A 217 23.11 14.71 20.20
C GLY A 217 21.60 14.51 20.06
N PHE A 218 21.13 14.03 18.90
CA PHE A 218 19.73 13.67 18.70
C PHE A 218 19.50 12.21 19.09
N GLU A 219 18.60 12.00 20.07
CA GLU A 219 18.17 10.64 20.43
C GLU A 219 17.18 10.11 19.38
N PRO A 220 17.45 8.94 18.75
CA PRO A 220 16.52 8.35 17.79
C PRO A 220 15.21 7.96 18.47
N ASP A 221 14.09 8.32 17.84
CA ASP A 221 12.77 7.96 18.33
C ASP A 221 12.37 6.55 17.85
N VAL A 222 11.23 6.07 18.33
CA VAL A 222 10.70 4.75 17.96
C VAL A 222 10.48 4.64 16.45
N VAL A 223 10.17 5.74 15.75
CA VAL A 223 9.99 5.76 14.31
C VAL A 223 11.32 5.55 13.60
N THR A 224 12.39 6.21 14.05
CA THR A 224 13.75 6.05 13.50
C THR A 224 14.20 4.60 13.62
N TRP A 225 14.10 4.01 14.82
CA TRP A 225 14.50 2.63 15.06
C TRP A 225 13.69 1.63 14.23
N ASN A 226 12.36 1.78 14.21
CA ASN A 226 11.48 0.93 13.42
C ASN A 226 11.81 0.98 11.92
N THR A 227 12.15 2.16 11.39
CA THR A 227 12.49 2.33 9.97
C THR A 227 13.71 1.51 9.57
N VAL A 228 14.77 1.54 10.39
CA VAL A 228 16.00 0.78 10.13
C VAL A 228 15.80 -0.71 10.40
N MET A 229 15.08 -1.08 11.47
CA MET A 229 14.75 -2.49 11.74
C MET A 229 13.95 -3.14 10.61
N ASP A 230 12.93 -2.45 10.10
CA ASP A 230 12.10 -2.95 9.01
C ASP A 230 12.93 -3.16 7.73
N ALA A 231 13.88 -2.26 7.47
CA ALA A 231 14.83 -2.41 6.37
C ALA A 231 15.69 -3.69 6.51
N TYR A 232 16.27 -3.93 7.69
CA TYR A 232 17.01 -5.17 7.98
C TYR A 232 16.13 -6.41 7.81
N CYS A 233 14.89 -6.40 8.32
CA CYS A 233 13.94 -7.50 8.16
C CYS A 233 13.58 -7.75 6.69
N ARG A 234 13.44 -6.72 5.86
CA ARG A 234 13.19 -6.85 4.41
C ARG A 234 14.36 -7.46 3.65
N MET A 235 15.60 -7.25 4.13
CA MET A 235 16.80 -7.88 3.59
C MET A 235 17.07 -9.29 4.15
N GLY A 236 16.22 -9.79 5.05
CA GLY A 236 16.41 -11.09 5.71
C GLY A 236 17.42 -11.07 6.86
N LEU A 237 17.94 -9.90 7.23
CA LEU A 237 18.91 -9.69 8.30
C LEU A 237 18.22 -9.45 9.66
N CYS A 238 17.25 -10.29 10.02
CA CYS A 238 16.43 -10.11 11.22
C CYS A 238 17.23 -10.12 12.53
N ASP A 239 18.39 -10.79 12.55
CA ASP A 239 19.25 -10.83 13.73
C ASP A 239 19.92 -9.48 13.99
N GLU A 240 20.20 -8.66 12.97
CA GLU A 240 20.64 -7.26 13.13
C GLU A 240 19.48 -6.36 13.57
N ALA A 241 18.27 -6.60 13.06
CA ALA A 241 17.07 -5.90 13.52
C ALA A 241 16.80 -6.15 15.01
N TRP A 242 17.08 -7.36 15.51
CA TRP A 242 16.95 -7.71 16.93
C TRP A 242 17.91 -6.91 17.80
N LYS A 243 19.18 -6.75 17.41
CA LYS A 243 20.16 -5.93 18.15
C LYS A 243 19.69 -4.48 18.27
N ILE A 244 19.06 -3.93 17.23
CA ILE A 244 18.48 -2.59 17.28
C ILE A 244 17.29 -2.55 18.26
N PHE A 245 16.42 -3.54 18.22
CA PHE A 245 15.27 -3.63 19.10
C PHE A 245 15.65 -3.59 20.59
N GLU A 246 16.77 -4.19 20.97
CA GLU A 246 17.31 -4.15 22.34
C GLU A 246 17.67 -2.73 22.82
N HIS A 247 17.90 -1.79 21.92
CA HIS A 247 18.14 -0.38 22.26
C HIS A 247 16.85 0.41 22.50
N ILE A 248 15.69 -0.12 22.12
CA ILE A 248 14.40 0.55 22.28
C ILE A 248 13.90 0.36 23.72
N LYS A 249 13.99 1.42 24.53
CA LYS A 249 13.54 1.40 25.93
C LYS A 249 12.06 1.05 26.10
N ALA A 250 11.22 1.49 25.16
CA ALA A 250 9.77 1.27 25.18
C ALA A 250 9.28 0.86 23.78
N PRO A 251 9.35 -0.43 23.43
CA PRO A 251 8.94 -0.89 22.11
C PRO A 251 7.44 -0.69 21.87
N SER A 252 7.11 -0.12 20.71
CA SER A 252 5.72 -0.01 20.25
C SER A 252 5.20 -1.33 19.69
N ILE A 253 3.88 -1.46 19.49
CA ILE A 253 3.28 -2.61 18.79
C ILE A 253 3.95 -2.80 17.42
N ILE A 254 4.18 -1.70 16.68
CA ILE A 254 4.87 -1.71 15.39
C ILE A 254 6.28 -2.31 15.49
N SER A 255 7.02 -1.98 16.56
CA SER A 255 8.38 -2.52 16.79
C SER A 255 8.37 -4.04 16.91
N TRP A 256 7.41 -4.60 17.64
CA TRP A 256 7.20 -6.04 17.76
C TRP A 256 6.74 -6.66 16.42
N THR A 257 5.76 -6.05 15.77
CA THR A 257 5.20 -6.53 14.48
C THR A 257 6.27 -6.63 13.39
N ILE A 258 7.22 -5.69 13.33
CA ILE A 258 8.36 -5.73 12.39
C ILE A 258 9.20 -7.00 12.58
N LEU A 259 9.53 -7.36 13.83
CA LEU A 259 10.31 -8.56 14.11
C LEU A 259 9.50 -9.84 13.87
N ILE A 260 8.25 -9.88 14.33
CA ILE A 260 7.34 -11.02 14.15
C ILE A 260 7.19 -11.34 12.66
N SER A 261 6.87 -10.33 11.85
CA SER A 261 6.70 -10.48 10.40
C SER A 261 8.01 -10.80 9.70
N GLY A 262 9.12 -10.18 10.11
CA GLY A 262 10.47 -10.46 9.60
C GLY A 262 10.88 -11.92 9.81
N TYR A 263 10.85 -12.39 11.06
CA TYR A 263 11.18 -13.78 11.41
C TYR A 263 10.23 -14.80 10.78
N SER A 264 8.94 -14.46 10.63
CA SER A 264 7.96 -15.29 9.91
C SER A 264 8.35 -15.47 8.44
N ARG A 265 8.74 -14.39 7.77
CA ARG A 265 9.09 -14.37 6.33
C ARG A 265 10.35 -15.18 6.01
N ILE A 266 11.35 -15.14 6.88
CA ILE A 266 12.60 -15.93 6.71
C ILE A 266 12.46 -17.40 7.12
N GLY A 267 11.27 -17.85 7.54
CA GLY A 267 11.00 -19.24 7.93
C GLY A 267 11.39 -19.61 9.36
N LYS A 268 11.90 -18.67 10.16
CA LYS A 268 12.21 -18.87 11.59
C LYS A 268 10.92 -18.76 12.44
N HIS A 269 9.95 -19.62 12.15
CA HIS A 269 8.57 -19.55 12.70
C HIS A 269 8.50 -19.68 14.23
N GLU A 270 9.33 -20.53 14.82
CA GLU A 270 9.40 -20.69 16.29
C GLU A 270 9.87 -19.42 16.99
N VAL A 271 10.83 -18.70 16.40
CA VAL A 271 11.33 -17.43 16.93
C VAL A 271 10.23 -16.37 16.85
N SER A 272 9.53 -16.27 15.71
CA SER A 272 8.41 -15.34 15.54
C SER A 272 7.28 -15.58 16.56
N LEU A 273 6.92 -16.85 16.83
CA LEU A 273 5.96 -17.21 17.88
C LEU A 273 6.44 -16.84 19.28
N ARG A 274 7.73 -17.01 19.59
CA ARG A 274 8.31 -16.61 20.88
C ARG A 274 8.21 -15.10 21.06
N ILE A 275 8.60 -14.32 20.05
CA ILE A 275 8.53 -12.86 20.08
C ILE A 275 7.08 -12.39 20.28
N PHE A 276 6.11 -13.01 19.61
CA PHE A 276 4.70 -12.72 19.83
C PHE A 276 4.25 -13.00 21.27
N ARG A 277 4.67 -14.11 21.87
CA ARG A 277 4.37 -14.40 23.28
C ARG A 277 4.99 -13.37 24.22
N ASP A 278 6.22 -12.95 23.96
CA ASP A 278 6.90 -11.92 24.74
C ASP A 278 6.15 -10.59 24.65
N MET A 279 5.71 -10.19 23.45
CA MET A 279 4.84 -9.03 23.23
C MET A 279 3.55 -9.11 24.07
N MET A 280 2.87 -10.26 24.06
CA MET A 280 1.64 -10.46 24.84
C MET A 280 1.89 -10.44 26.36
N ASN A 281 3.03 -10.98 26.81
CA ASN A 281 3.43 -10.95 28.23
C ASN A 281 3.74 -9.54 28.73
N CYS A 282 4.17 -8.64 27.84
CA CYS A 282 4.32 -7.21 28.14
C CYS A 282 2.98 -6.45 28.18
N GLY A 283 1.84 -7.12 27.97
CA GLY A 283 0.52 -6.49 27.99
C GLY A 283 0.19 -5.69 26.73
N ALA A 284 0.96 -5.83 25.65
CA ALA A 284 0.67 -5.17 24.39
C ALA A 284 -0.49 -5.87 23.66
N SER A 285 -1.34 -5.08 22.99
CA SER A 285 -2.39 -5.62 22.12
C SER A 285 -1.83 -5.88 20.74
N ALA A 286 -1.91 -7.13 20.28
CA ALA A 286 -1.56 -7.48 18.91
C ALA A 286 -2.48 -6.76 17.90
N ASP A 287 -1.88 -6.30 16.81
CA ASP A 287 -2.57 -5.77 15.63
C ASP A 287 -2.84 -6.87 14.57
N SER A 288 -3.64 -6.54 13.55
CA SER A 288 -3.94 -7.44 12.43
C SER A 288 -2.68 -8.04 11.76
N ASP A 289 -1.62 -7.26 11.59
CA ASP A 289 -0.39 -7.68 10.90
C ASP A 289 0.43 -8.69 11.71
N SER A 290 0.57 -8.47 13.02
CA SER A 290 1.21 -9.43 13.92
C SER A 290 0.40 -10.72 14.00
N LEU A 291 -0.92 -10.64 14.13
CA LEU A 291 -1.80 -11.82 14.16
C LEU A 291 -1.69 -12.64 12.87
N SER A 292 -1.75 -12.00 11.69
CA SER A 292 -1.61 -12.70 10.41
C SER A 292 -0.24 -13.36 10.26
N SER A 293 0.83 -12.66 10.65
CA SER A 293 2.21 -13.16 10.58
C SER A 293 2.43 -14.39 11.46
N VAL A 294 1.82 -14.42 12.65
CA VAL A 294 1.91 -15.55 13.58
C VAL A 294 1.01 -16.70 13.13
N LEU A 295 -0.14 -16.43 12.53
CA LEU A 295 -0.97 -17.48 11.92
C LEU A 295 -0.25 -18.16 10.76
N VAL A 296 0.53 -17.43 9.95
CA VAL A 296 1.41 -18.04 8.96
C VAL A 296 2.42 -18.99 9.64
N CYS A 297 3.00 -18.61 10.78
CA CYS A 297 3.89 -19.49 11.55
C CYS A 297 3.16 -20.76 12.03
N CYS A 298 1.97 -20.61 12.62
CA CYS A 298 1.14 -21.74 13.08
C CYS A 298 0.78 -22.71 11.94
N ARG A 299 0.50 -22.17 10.75
CA ARG A 299 0.24 -22.97 9.54
C ARG A 299 1.44 -23.82 9.14
N HIS A 300 2.66 -23.27 9.19
CA HIS A 300 3.88 -24.00 8.84
C HIS A 300 4.26 -25.03 9.89
N LEU A 301 4.08 -24.71 11.17
CA LEU A 301 4.39 -25.60 12.28
C LEU A 301 3.32 -26.66 12.56
N GLY A 302 2.15 -26.59 11.91
CA GLY A 302 1.02 -27.46 12.23
C GLY A 302 0.42 -27.21 13.62
N ALA A 303 0.60 -26.01 14.18
CA ALA A 303 0.22 -25.68 15.55
C ALA A 303 -1.27 -25.32 15.67
N LEU A 304 -2.16 -26.30 15.51
CA LEU A 304 -3.61 -26.10 15.48
C LEU A 304 -4.19 -25.42 16.73
N LYS A 305 -3.68 -25.77 17.92
CA LYS A 305 -4.13 -25.20 19.19
C LYS A 305 -3.81 -23.71 19.24
N CYS A 306 -2.57 -23.34 18.93
CA CYS A 306 -2.13 -21.95 18.89
C CYS A 306 -2.90 -21.15 17.83
N GLY A 307 -3.12 -21.72 16.64
CA GLY A 307 -3.95 -21.10 15.61
C GLY A 307 -5.38 -20.79 16.06
N LYS A 308 -6.01 -21.67 16.84
CA LYS A 308 -7.35 -21.43 17.43
C LYS A 308 -7.34 -20.33 18.49
N GLU A 309 -6.31 -20.31 19.34
CA GLU A 309 -6.15 -19.28 20.38
C GLU A 309 -6.00 -17.90 19.73
N ILE A 310 -5.15 -17.78 18.72
CA ILE A 310 -4.94 -16.54 17.97
C ILE A 310 -6.20 -16.13 17.20
N HIS A 311 -6.91 -17.07 16.57
CA HIS A 311 -8.19 -16.78 15.92
C HIS A 311 -9.21 -16.22 16.93
N SER A 312 -9.34 -16.86 18.09
CA SER A 312 -10.28 -16.43 19.13
C SER A 312 -9.90 -15.07 19.71
N TYR A 313 -8.60 -14.77 19.81
CA TYR A 313 -8.10 -13.46 20.21
C TYR A 313 -8.46 -12.41 19.16
N GLY A 314 -8.12 -12.64 17.88
CA GLY A 314 -8.40 -11.70 16.78
C GLY A 314 -9.88 -11.36 16.64
N VAL A 315 -10.78 -12.34 16.80
CA VAL A 315 -12.25 -12.11 16.80
C VAL A 315 -12.70 -11.20 17.96
N LYS A 316 -12.00 -11.21 19.09
CA LYS A 316 -12.33 -10.37 20.25
C LYS A 316 -11.75 -8.96 20.15
N THR A 317 -10.59 -8.81 19.52
CA THR A 317 -9.84 -7.55 19.51
C THR A 317 -10.00 -6.74 18.24
N GLU A 318 -10.21 -7.40 17.10
CA GLU A 318 -10.34 -6.76 15.79
C GLU A 318 -11.79 -6.84 15.30
N THR A 319 -12.24 -5.82 14.56
CA THR A 319 -13.64 -5.76 14.09
C THR A 319 -13.77 -6.18 12.62
N GLY A 320 -14.65 -7.14 12.36
CA GLY A 320 -15.19 -7.42 11.03
C GLY A 320 -14.21 -7.94 9.97
N ILE A 321 -14.39 -7.46 8.74
CA ILE A 321 -13.74 -7.94 7.51
C ILE A 321 -12.21 -7.68 7.51
N GLY A 322 -11.75 -6.63 8.21
CA GLY A 322 -10.34 -6.22 8.19
C GLY A 322 -9.38 -7.28 8.72
N PHE A 323 -9.77 -7.99 9.80
CA PHE A 323 -8.99 -9.11 10.33
C PHE A 323 -8.91 -10.28 9.34
N TYR A 324 -10.06 -10.65 8.75
CA TYR A 324 -10.11 -11.79 7.83
C TYR A 324 -9.44 -11.52 6.48
N SER A 325 -9.28 -10.25 6.09
CA SER A 325 -8.53 -9.88 4.89
C SER A 325 -7.06 -10.33 4.96
N SER A 326 -6.41 -10.17 6.12
CA SER A 326 -5.00 -10.57 6.32
C SER A 326 -4.86 -12.00 6.88
N ALA A 327 -5.67 -12.35 7.88
CA ALA A 327 -5.55 -13.60 8.64
C ALA A 327 -6.31 -14.78 8.01
N GLY A 328 -7.35 -14.50 7.21
CA GLY A 328 -8.27 -15.49 6.65
C GLY A 328 -7.58 -16.61 5.87
N PRO A 329 -6.66 -16.32 4.92
CA PRO A 329 -5.98 -17.37 4.15
C PRO A 329 -5.20 -18.36 5.01
N ALA A 330 -4.49 -17.83 6.03
CA ALA A 330 -3.72 -18.66 6.96
C ALA A 330 -4.64 -19.52 7.84
N LEU A 331 -5.70 -18.93 8.40
CA LEU A 331 -6.71 -19.64 9.20
C LEU A 331 -7.39 -20.76 8.42
N LEU A 332 -7.86 -20.46 7.21
CA LEU A 332 -8.49 -21.43 6.33
C LEU A 332 -7.56 -22.62 6.10
N THR A 333 -6.30 -22.36 5.75
CA THR A 333 -5.30 -23.43 5.54
C THR A 333 -5.03 -24.21 6.83
N ILE A 334 -4.94 -23.55 7.99
CA ILE A 334 -4.77 -24.23 9.29
C ILE A 334 -5.94 -25.19 9.55
N TYR A 335 -7.18 -24.73 9.40
CA TYR A 335 -8.36 -25.56 9.64
C TYR A 335 -8.48 -26.69 8.63
N ALA A 336 -8.23 -26.41 7.35
CA ALA A 336 -8.27 -27.39 6.28
C ALA A 336 -7.22 -28.51 6.48
N LYS A 337 -5.95 -28.17 6.75
CA LYS A 337 -4.89 -29.16 6.99
C LYS A 337 -5.18 -30.11 8.16
N HIS A 338 -6.02 -29.69 9.10
CA HIS A 338 -6.40 -30.48 10.27
C HIS A 338 -7.81 -31.08 10.16
N GLY A 339 -8.38 -31.18 8.96
CA GLY A 339 -9.66 -31.86 8.74
C GLY A 339 -10.90 -31.06 9.16
N ARG A 340 -10.75 -29.80 9.61
CA ARG A 340 -11.85 -28.99 10.15
C ARG A 340 -12.53 -28.17 9.05
N ILE A 341 -13.22 -28.88 8.16
CA ILE A 341 -13.88 -28.31 6.97
C ILE A 341 -14.90 -27.22 7.34
N GLN A 342 -15.70 -27.45 8.38
CA GLN A 342 -16.73 -26.48 8.77
C GLN A 342 -16.11 -25.17 9.30
N ASP A 343 -15.04 -25.25 10.10
CA ASP A 343 -14.31 -24.07 10.56
C ASP A 343 -13.69 -23.30 9.38
N ALA A 344 -13.10 -24.02 8.41
CA ALA A 344 -12.54 -23.42 7.20
C ALA A 344 -13.61 -22.72 6.36
N ARG A 345 -14.80 -23.31 6.21
CA ARG A 345 -15.95 -22.67 5.56
C ARG A 345 -16.42 -21.43 6.30
N ASN A 346 -16.53 -21.50 7.63
CA ASN A 346 -16.95 -20.35 8.44
C ASN A 346 -15.98 -19.17 8.27
N VAL A 347 -14.66 -19.44 8.23
CA VAL A 347 -13.65 -18.41 7.95
C VAL A 347 -13.86 -17.83 6.55
N PHE A 348 -14.03 -18.68 5.53
CA PHE A 348 -14.26 -18.21 4.15
C PHE A 348 -15.51 -17.33 4.00
N GLU A 349 -16.58 -17.63 4.74
CA GLU A 349 -17.80 -16.81 4.74
C GLU A 349 -17.60 -15.40 5.33
N LEU A 350 -16.59 -15.22 6.19
CA LEU A 350 -16.24 -13.94 6.81
C LEU A 350 -15.18 -13.16 6.02
N MET A 351 -14.59 -13.77 5.00
CA MET A 351 -13.63 -13.13 4.10
C MET A 351 -14.35 -12.33 3.01
N ASP A 352 -13.64 -11.36 2.42
CA ASP A 352 -14.15 -10.62 1.27
C ASP A 352 -14.24 -11.53 0.05
N LYS A 353 -15.47 -11.81 -0.39
CA LYS A 353 -15.75 -12.66 -1.55
C LYS A 353 -15.48 -11.96 -2.88
N SER A 354 -15.26 -10.65 -2.90
CA SER A 354 -14.80 -9.92 -4.08
C SER A 354 -13.30 -10.06 -4.32
N ASP A 355 -12.54 -10.46 -3.29
CA ASP A 355 -11.09 -10.68 -3.36
C ASP A 355 -10.76 -12.09 -3.88
N VAL A 356 -9.93 -12.14 -4.93
CA VAL A 356 -9.45 -13.37 -5.56
C VAL A 356 -8.57 -14.19 -4.60
N VAL A 357 -7.84 -13.56 -3.69
CA VAL A 357 -6.97 -14.24 -2.72
C VAL A 357 -7.80 -15.14 -1.78
N SER A 358 -9.00 -14.71 -1.39
CA SER A 358 -9.93 -15.49 -0.57
C SER A 358 -10.31 -16.82 -1.24
N TRP A 359 -10.62 -16.77 -2.53
CA TRP A 359 -10.97 -17.96 -3.32
C TRP A 359 -9.77 -18.89 -3.48
N ASN A 360 -8.60 -18.34 -3.78
CA ASN A 360 -7.36 -19.11 -3.94
C ASN A 360 -7.00 -19.87 -2.67
N ALA A 361 -7.13 -19.23 -1.51
CA ALA A 361 -6.95 -19.89 -0.22
C ALA A 361 -7.94 -21.04 -0.01
N MET A 362 -9.21 -20.84 -0.36
CA MET A 362 -10.23 -21.88 -0.25
C MET A 362 -9.95 -23.07 -1.16
N PHE A 363 -9.51 -22.84 -2.40
CA PHE A 363 -9.14 -23.91 -3.32
C PHE A 363 -7.98 -24.74 -2.79
N VAL A 364 -6.91 -24.09 -2.33
CA VAL A 364 -5.75 -24.77 -1.73
C VAL A 364 -6.19 -25.61 -0.52
N GLY A 365 -7.01 -25.05 0.37
CA GLY A 365 -7.54 -25.78 1.52
C GLY A 365 -8.38 -27.00 1.15
N LEU A 366 -9.29 -26.88 0.18
CA LEU A 366 -10.13 -27.99 -0.29
C LEU A 366 -9.33 -29.08 -1.01
N ILE A 367 -8.29 -28.70 -1.74
CA ILE A 367 -7.39 -29.63 -2.42
C ILE A 367 -6.53 -30.41 -1.43
N ASP A 368 -5.98 -29.75 -0.41
CA ASP A 368 -5.24 -30.39 0.70
C ASP A 368 -6.11 -31.46 1.39
N LEU A 369 -7.41 -31.19 1.51
CA LEU A 369 -8.42 -32.11 2.05
C LEU A 369 -8.89 -33.19 1.08
N ARG A 370 -8.37 -33.23 -0.15
CA ARG A 370 -8.79 -34.11 -1.26
C ARG A 370 -10.26 -33.93 -1.69
N LEU A 371 -10.87 -32.78 -1.39
CA LEU A 371 -12.26 -32.45 -1.74
C LEU A 371 -12.34 -31.75 -3.11
N ARG A 372 -11.81 -32.42 -4.13
CA ARG A 372 -11.65 -31.86 -5.49
C ARG A 372 -12.96 -31.36 -6.12
N HIS A 373 -14.06 -32.09 -5.91
CA HIS A 373 -15.38 -31.72 -6.43
C HIS A 373 -15.88 -30.38 -5.87
N LEU A 374 -15.70 -30.13 -4.58
CA LEU A 374 -16.05 -28.85 -3.96
C LEU A 374 -15.16 -27.72 -4.47
N ALA A 375 -13.87 -27.95 -4.68
CA ALA A 375 -12.98 -26.91 -5.23
C ALA A 375 -13.46 -26.44 -6.62
N LEU A 376 -13.88 -27.37 -7.49
CA LEU A 376 -14.44 -27.05 -8.80
C LEU A 376 -15.82 -26.37 -8.71
N GLU A 377 -16.64 -26.72 -7.72
CA GLU A 377 -17.91 -26.05 -7.46
C GLU A 377 -17.71 -24.59 -7.03
N TYR A 378 -16.81 -24.34 -6.08
CA TYR A 378 -16.46 -22.99 -5.65
C TYR A 378 -15.86 -22.17 -6.80
N PHE A 379 -15.05 -22.78 -7.67
CA PHE A 379 -14.52 -22.10 -8.86
C PHE A 379 -15.64 -21.64 -9.81
N ARG A 380 -16.65 -22.48 -10.04
CA ARG A 380 -17.82 -22.10 -10.84
C ARG A 380 -18.64 -20.99 -10.16
N ASN A 381 -18.74 -20.99 -8.84
CA ASN A 381 -19.41 -19.93 -8.09
C ASN A 381 -18.67 -18.60 -8.21
N MET A 382 -17.34 -18.59 -8.08
CA MET A 382 -16.49 -17.43 -8.31
C MET A 382 -16.73 -16.83 -9.71
N GLN A 383 -16.79 -17.68 -10.74
CA GLN A 383 -17.08 -17.25 -12.12
C GLN A 383 -18.48 -16.63 -12.27
N ARG A 384 -19.51 -17.23 -11.65
CA ARG A 384 -20.88 -16.69 -11.68
C ARG A 384 -20.99 -15.33 -11.00
N MET A 385 -20.14 -15.05 -10.02
CA MET A 385 -20.05 -13.74 -9.36
C MET A 385 -19.32 -12.69 -10.20
N GLY A 386 -18.85 -13.04 -11.40
CA GLY A 386 -18.15 -12.12 -12.30
C GLY A 386 -16.74 -11.74 -11.83
N ILE A 387 -16.18 -12.49 -10.88
CA ILE A 387 -14.84 -12.24 -10.37
C ILE A 387 -13.83 -12.68 -11.44
N LYS A 388 -12.90 -11.78 -11.77
CA LYS A 388 -11.89 -12.04 -12.79
C LYS A 388 -10.94 -13.12 -12.31
N VAL A 389 -10.91 -14.23 -13.03
CA VAL A 389 -9.96 -15.32 -12.81
C VAL A 389 -8.56 -14.86 -13.20
N ASP A 390 -7.60 -15.02 -12.29
CA ASP A 390 -6.19 -14.73 -12.54
C ASP A 390 -5.34 -16.01 -12.59
N GLN A 391 -4.05 -15.84 -12.86
CA GLN A 391 -3.08 -16.92 -12.96
C GLN A 391 -2.97 -17.74 -11.67
N THR A 392 -2.94 -17.07 -10.52
CA THR A 392 -2.89 -17.69 -9.19
C THR A 392 -4.12 -18.56 -8.92
N THR A 393 -5.29 -18.12 -9.39
CA THR A 393 -6.55 -18.86 -9.33
C THR A 393 -6.47 -20.16 -10.12
N LEU A 394 -5.97 -20.08 -11.35
CA LEU A 394 -5.80 -21.26 -12.20
C LEU A 394 -4.83 -22.24 -11.57
N SER A 395 -3.66 -21.77 -11.12
CA SER A 395 -2.69 -22.62 -10.43
C SER A 395 -3.25 -23.26 -9.16
N ALA A 396 -4.12 -22.55 -8.43
CA ALA A 396 -4.72 -23.06 -7.21
C ALA A 396 -5.80 -24.12 -7.49
N VAL A 397 -6.58 -24.01 -8.57
CA VAL A 397 -7.69 -24.94 -8.88
C VAL A 397 -7.24 -26.15 -9.70
N LEU A 398 -6.19 -26.02 -10.52
CA LEU A 398 -5.73 -27.07 -11.43
C LEU A 398 -5.51 -28.45 -10.77
N PRO A 399 -4.97 -28.57 -9.55
CA PRO A 399 -4.82 -29.88 -8.90
C PRO A 399 -6.15 -30.57 -8.55
N ALA A 400 -7.27 -29.84 -8.53
CA ALA A 400 -8.61 -30.40 -8.35
C ALA A 400 -9.22 -30.95 -9.64
N CYS A 401 -8.69 -30.58 -10.80
CA CYS A 401 -9.28 -30.95 -12.08
C CYS A 401 -9.15 -32.45 -12.37
N ASP A 402 -10.16 -33.00 -13.03
CA ASP A 402 -10.07 -34.23 -13.81
C ASP A 402 -9.90 -33.89 -15.30
N LEU A 403 -9.76 -34.90 -16.17
CA LEU A 403 -9.55 -34.70 -17.60
C LEU A 403 -10.64 -33.82 -18.27
N LYS A 404 -11.88 -33.92 -17.77
CA LYS A 404 -13.03 -33.19 -18.33
C LYS A 404 -13.03 -31.73 -17.89
N SER A 405 -12.88 -31.49 -16.58
CA SER A 405 -12.82 -30.14 -16.02
C SER A 405 -11.54 -29.40 -16.39
N GLY A 406 -10.41 -30.09 -16.58
CA GLY A 406 -9.18 -29.52 -17.13
C GLY A 406 -9.35 -29.01 -18.56
N LYS A 407 -10.12 -29.71 -19.40
CA LYS A 407 -10.49 -29.25 -20.76
C LYS A 407 -11.40 -28.03 -20.74
N GLU A 408 -12.32 -27.93 -19.78
CA GLU A 408 -13.17 -26.74 -19.57
C GLU A 408 -12.32 -25.51 -19.20
N ILE A 409 -11.37 -25.66 -18.27
CA ILE A 409 -10.45 -24.59 -17.86
C ILE A 409 -9.49 -24.22 -19.00
N HIS A 410 -8.98 -25.18 -19.76
CA HIS A 410 -8.18 -24.93 -20.96
C HIS A 410 -8.97 -24.14 -22.03
N SER A 411 -10.24 -24.51 -22.27
CA SER A 411 -11.12 -23.75 -23.19
C SER A 411 -11.36 -22.32 -22.71
N PHE A 412 -11.38 -22.10 -21.40
CA PHE A 412 -11.48 -20.76 -20.81
C PHE A 412 -10.17 -19.96 -21.02
N VAL A 413 -9.02 -20.56 -20.72
CA VAL A 413 -7.70 -19.93 -20.88
C VAL A 413 -7.42 -19.53 -22.33
N THR A 414 -7.76 -20.40 -23.29
CA THR A 414 -7.59 -20.12 -24.73
C THR A 414 -8.49 -19.02 -25.27
N LYS A 415 -9.61 -18.72 -24.57
CA LYS A 415 -10.51 -17.60 -24.90
C LYS A 415 -10.08 -16.28 -24.27
N SER A 416 -9.30 -16.31 -23.18
CA SER A 416 -8.66 -15.13 -22.60
C SER A 416 -7.34 -14.83 -23.32
N ARG A 417 -7.11 -13.58 -23.75
CA ARG A 417 -5.92 -13.20 -24.54
C ARG A 417 -4.60 -13.59 -23.83
N GLU A 418 -3.75 -14.30 -24.58
CA GLU A 418 -2.34 -14.66 -24.37
C GLU A 418 -1.97 -15.24 -22.99
N PRO A 419 -2.07 -16.57 -22.80
CA PRO A 419 -1.56 -17.24 -21.60
C PRO A 419 -0.03 -17.15 -21.51
N ASP A 420 0.46 -16.74 -20.34
CA ASP A 420 1.89 -16.60 -20.06
C ASP A 420 2.56 -17.94 -19.71
N LYS A 421 3.89 -17.91 -19.54
CA LYS A 421 4.70 -19.11 -19.27
C LYS A 421 4.29 -19.86 -18.01
N HIS A 422 3.77 -19.19 -16.99
CA HIS A 422 3.40 -19.84 -15.74
C HIS A 422 2.09 -20.63 -15.88
N ILE A 423 1.13 -20.13 -16.68
CA ILE A 423 -0.12 -20.85 -16.99
C ILE A 423 0.20 -22.17 -17.70
N TRP A 424 1.10 -22.12 -18.68
CA TRP A 424 1.54 -23.34 -19.35
C TRP A 424 2.30 -24.28 -18.41
N GLY A 425 3.13 -23.75 -17.50
CA GLY A 425 3.82 -24.53 -16.46
C GLY A 425 2.85 -25.29 -15.54
N ALA A 426 1.79 -24.62 -15.11
CA ALA A 426 0.75 -25.23 -14.28
C ALA A 426 -0.05 -26.30 -15.06
N LEU A 427 -0.38 -26.04 -16.33
CA LEU A 427 -1.04 -27.02 -17.21
C LEU A 427 -0.17 -28.25 -17.49
N LEU A 428 1.14 -28.06 -17.66
CA LEU A 428 2.11 -29.15 -17.86
C LEU A 428 2.20 -30.03 -16.62
N THR A 429 2.26 -29.41 -15.43
CA THR A 429 2.29 -30.13 -14.14
C THR A 429 0.99 -30.91 -13.90
N ALA A 430 -0.17 -30.30 -14.20
CA ALA A 430 -1.45 -30.99 -14.14
C ALA A 430 -1.52 -32.15 -15.13
N SER A 431 -1.01 -31.96 -16.35
CA SER A 431 -0.99 -33.02 -17.37
C SER A 431 -0.12 -34.20 -16.95
N LEU A 432 0.98 -33.97 -16.24
CA LEU A 432 1.78 -35.03 -15.61
C LEU A 432 0.99 -35.80 -14.54
N ALA A 433 0.31 -35.10 -13.64
CA ALA A 433 -0.47 -35.74 -12.58
C ALA A 433 -1.61 -36.63 -13.12
N HIS A 434 -2.15 -36.30 -14.29
CA HIS A 434 -3.29 -37.00 -14.92
C HIS A 434 -2.92 -37.84 -16.15
N GLN A 435 -1.62 -37.96 -16.47
CA GLN A 435 -1.12 -38.64 -17.68
C GLN A 435 -1.81 -38.19 -18.99
N ASN A 436 -2.14 -36.90 -19.10
CA ASN A 436 -2.78 -36.35 -20.30
C ASN A 436 -1.71 -35.94 -21.32
N VAL A 437 -1.51 -36.79 -22.32
CA VAL A 437 -0.45 -36.60 -23.32
C VAL A 437 -0.72 -35.38 -24.22
N ASP A 438 -1.94 -35.17 -24.69
CA ASP A 438 -2.27 -34.11 -25.65
C ASP A 438 -2.10 -32.72 -25.03
N LEU A 439 -2.62 -32.53 -23.79
CA LEU A 439 -2.49 -31.27 -23.07
C LEU A 439 -1.06 -31.04 -22.58
N GLY A 440 -0.36 -32.11 -22.17
CA GLY A 440 1.03 -32.07 -21.76
C GLY A 440 1.96 -31.65 -22.90
N GLN A 441 1.74 -32.20 -24.10
CA GLN A 441 2.47 -31.81 -25.30
C GLN A 441 2.25 -30.34 -25.65
N LEU A 442 0.99 -29.90 -25.74
CA LEU A 442 0.66 -28.51 -26.06
C LEU A 442 1.28 -27.53 -25.05
N ALA A 443 1.16 -27.81 -23.76
CA ALA A 443 1.70 -26.97 -22.71
C ALA A 443 3.24 -26.90 -22.77
N SER A 444 3.90 -28.04 -23.01
CA SER A 444 5.35 -28.10 -23.15
C SER A 444 5.84 -27.34 -24.38
N GLU A 445 5.18 -27.45 -25.53
CA GLU A 445 5.54 -26.74 -26.77
C GLU A 445 5.48 -25.21 -26.61
N GLN A 446 4.44 -24.71 -25.92
CA GLN A 446 4.31 -23.29 -25.61
C GLN A 446 5.37 -22.82 -24.60
N LEU A 447 5.64 -23.62 -23.56
CA LEU A 447 6.72 -23.35 -22.60
C LEU A 447 8.10 -23.33 -23.22
N ILE A 448 8.38 -24.25 -24.15
CA ILE A 448 9.65 -24.31 -24.88
C ILE A 448 9.82 -23.07 -25.76
N THR A 449 8.72 -22.52 -26.29
CA THR A 449 8.75 -21.28 -27.07
C THR A 449 9.04 -20.06 -26.17
N LEU A 450 8.48 -20.05 -24.96
CA LEU A 450 8.63 -18.95 -24.00
C LEU A 450 9.93 -19.01 -23.16
N GLU A 451 10.41 -20.22 -22.87
CA GLU A 451 11.59 -20.52 -22.04
C GLU A 451 12.43 -21.65 -22.66
N PRO A 452 13.11 -21.39 -23.79
CA PRO A 452 13.82 -22.42 -24.55
C PRO A 452 15.00 -23.06 -23.80
N GLU A 453 15.52 -22.41 -22.77
CA GLU A 453 16.65 -22.89 -21.96
C GLU A 453 16.24 -23.72 -20.73
N ASN A 454 14.94 -23.88 -20.46
CA ASN A 454 14.48 -24.59 -19.28
C ASN A 454 14.35 -26.10 -19.52
N ALA A 455 15.34 -26.87 -19.06
CA ALA A 455 15.37 -28.33 -19.16
C ALA A 455 14.18 -29.02 -18.45
N GLY A 456 13.57 -28.38 -17.45
CA GLY A 456 12.46 -28.94 -16.68
C GLY A 456 11.22 -29.24 -17.51
N HIS A 457 10.96 -28.44 -18.55
CA HIS A 457 9.79 -28.60 -19.43
C HIS A 457 9.90 -29.88 -20.27
N TYR A 458 11.09 -30.17 -20.78
CA TYR A 458 11.41 -31.38 -21.54
C TYR A 458 11.35 -32.64 -20.66
N VAL A 459 11.92 -32.57 -19.45
CA VAL A 459 11.88 -33.68 -18.50
C VAL A 459 10.45 -34.02 -18.11
N THR A 460 9.62 -33.02 -17.88
CA THR A 460 8.21 -33.21 -17.50
C THR A 460 7.40 -33.83 -18.64
N LEU A 461 7.60 -33.38 -19.89
CA LEU A 461 6.96 -33.99 -21.07
C LEU A 461 7.43 -35.43 -21.30
N SER A 462 8.72 -35.71 -21.15
CA SER A 462 9.27 -37.08 -21.24
C SER A 462 8.63 -38.00 -20.20
N ASN A 463 8.43 -37.53 -18.97
CA ASN A 463 7.75 -38.29 -17.92
C ASN A 463 6.27 -38.52 -18.22
N ILE A 464 5.58 -37.57 -18.88
CA ILE A 464 4.19 -37.75 -19.35
C ILE A 464 4.12 -38.86 -20.40
N TYR A 465 4.99 -38.83 -21.42
CA TYR A 465 5.03 -39.87 -22.45
C TYR A 465 5.38 -41.26 -21.89
N ALA A 466 6.36 -41.33 -20.98
CA ALA A 466 6.73 -42.58 -20.31
C ALA A 466 5.56 -43.14 -19.47
N GLY A 467 4.85 -42.28 -18.73
CA GLY A 467 3.67 -42.66 -17.95
C GLY A 467 2.52 -43.20 -18.82
N ALA A 468 2.40 -42.73 -20.06
CA ALA A 468 1.42 -43.21 -21.04
C ALA A 468 1.90 -44.42 -21.87
N GLY A 469 3.07 -45.00 -21.56
CA GLY A 469 3.64 -46.14 -22.30
C GLY A 469 4.24 -45.78 -23.67
N ARG A 470 4.33 -44.49 -24.02
CA ARG A 470 4.91 -43.98 -25.27
C ARG A 470 6.42 -43.75 -25.11
N TRP A 471 7.16 -44.84 -24.92
CA TRP A 471 8.60 -44.78 -24.61
C TRP A 471 9.45 -44.16 -25.71
N ASP A 472 9.11 -44.38 -26.98
CA ASP A 472 9.85 -43.81 -28.11
C ASP A 472 9.76 -42.27 -28.13
N ASP A 473 8.56 -41.72 -27.87
CA ASP A 473 8.35 -40.28 -27.75
C ASP A 473 9.09 -39.70 -26.53
N ALA A 474 9.07 -40.41 -25.40
CA ALA A 474 9.78 -40.01 -24.18
C ALA A 474 11.30 -39.91 -24.41
N VAL A 475 11.87 -40.84 -25.18
CA VAL A 475 13.29 -40.84 -25.58
C VAL A 475 13.57 -39.72 -26.57
N ASN A 476 12.68 -39.48 -27.54
CA ASN A 476 12.84 -38.43 -28.54
C ASN A 476 12.87 -37.03 -27.91
N VAL A 477 11.99 -36.76 -26.94
CA VAL A 477 11.98 -35.49 -26.18
C VAL A 477 13.29 -35.30 -25.41
N ARG A 478 13.87 -36.37 -24.85
CA ARG A 478 15.17 -36.28 -24.16
C ARG A 478 16.32 -36.02 -25.11
N LYS A 479 16.33 -36.66 -26.30
CA LYS A 479 17.31 -36.35 -27.35
C LYS A 479 17.22 -34.90 -27.82
N GLN A 480 16.01 -34.36 -27.91
CA GLN A 480 15.78 -32.95 -28.25
C GLN A 480 16.32 -31.98 -27.17
N MET A 481 16.23 -32.37 -25.90
CA MET A 481 16.81 -31.60 -24.78
C MET A 481 18.35 -31.63 -24.85
N GLU A 482 18.93 -32.81 -25.07
CA GLU A 482 20.39 -33.01 -25.15
C GLU A 482 21.01 -32.31 -26.37
N SER A 483 20.34 -32.33 -27.53
CA SER A 483 20.81 -31.64 -28.74
C SER A 483 20.84 -30.11 -28.60
N LYS A 484 20.09 -29.57 -27.65
CA LYS A 484 20.11 -28.16 -27.26
C LYS A 484 21.14 -27.83 -26.17
N GLY A 485 21.96 -28.79 -25.74
CA GLY A 485 22.98 -28.61 -24.71
C GLY A 485 22.42 -28.46 -23.29
N LEU A 486 21.13 -28.79 -23.08
CA LEU A 486 20.48 -28.66 -21.78
C LEU A 486 20.77 -29.89 -20.92
N VAL A 487 21.27 -29.63 -19.71
CA VAL A 487 21.65 -30.69 -18.76
C VAL A 487 20.51 -30.91 -17.76
N LYS A 488 20.26 -32.17 -17.40
CA LYS A 488 19.28 -32.54 -16.39
C LYS A 488 19.58 -31.80 -15.07
N PRO A 489 18.60 -31.13 -14.43
CA PRO A 489 18.76 -30.71 -13.04
C PRO A 489 18.86 -31.99 -12.18
N SER A 490 20.05 -32.27 -11.66
CA SER A 490 20.29 -33.38 -10.74
C SER A 490 19.48 -33.14 -9.47
N GLY A 491 18.48 -33.99 -9.21
CA GLY A 491 17.74 -33.99 -7.95
C GLY A 491 18.69 -34.31 -6.80
N GLN A 492 18.94 -33.34 -5.92
CA GLN A 492 19.65 -33.59 -4.67
C GLN A 492 18.70 -34.28 -3.70
N SER A 493 18.92 -35.56 -3.47
CA SER A 493 18.38 -36.32 -2.34
C SER A 493 19.51 -36.49 -1.33
N TRP A 494 19.43 -35.76 -0.20
CA TRP A 494 20.26 -36.06 0.96
C TRP A 494 19.82 -37.41 1.52
N ILE A 495 20.59 -38.45 1.22
CA ILE A 495 20.54 -39.69 2.00
C ILE A 495 21.67 -39.55 3.02
N GLU A 496 21.31 -39.32 4.27
CA GLU A 496 22.20 -39.53 5.41
C GLU A 496 22.58 -41.01 5.45
N ASN A 497 23.78 -41.36 4.99
CA ASN A 497 24.39 -42.63 5.32
C ASN A 497 25.00 -42.51 6.72
N GLY A 498 24.33 -43.10 7.70
CA GLY A 498 24.91 -43.33 9.03
C GLY A 498 26.05 -44.33 8.95
N ASN A 499 27.22 -43.91 9.43
CA ASN A 499 28.28 -44.78 9.93
C ASN A 499 28.45 -44.52 11.42
#